data_AF-X1I5V3-F1
#
_entry.id   AF-X1I5V3-F1
#
_cell.length_a   1.000
_cell.length_b   1.000
_cell.length_c   1.000
_cell.angle_alpha   90.00
_cell.angle_beta   90.00
_cell.angle_gamma   90.00
#
_symmetry.space_group_name_H-M   'P 1'
#
loop_
_entity.id
_entity.type
_entity.pdbx_description
1 polymer ?
#
loop_
_entity_poly.entity_id
_entity_poly.type
_entity_poly.pdbx_seq_one_letter_code
_entity_poly.pdbx_strand_id
1 'polypeptide(L)'
;MHAAEDAKRREEVETRNTADTLAYTAEKTLREQKDKIPSDLNQEVESKVAAVRSALQGTDTEAIRRAMQELNEAMQKVGAAVYQQQPPPPPPGGEAPGGEAPGGEPPPGKEEEGTVEGEFREV
;
A
#
# COMPACT_ATOMS: atom_id res chain seq x y z
N MET A 1 26.06 -17.48 32.00
CA MET A 1 26.13 -16.05 31.62
C MET A 1 26.27 -15.84 30.11
N HIS A 2 26.87 -16.75 29.33
CA HIS A 2 27.00 -16.58 27.86
C HIS A 2 25.69 -16.66 27.06
N ALA A 3 24.79 -17.59 27.38
CA ALA A 3 23.57 -17.80 26.59
C ALA A 3 22.65 -16.56 26.47
N ALA A 4 22.58 -15.71 27.50
CA ALA A 4 21.75 -14.51 27.49
C ALA A 4 22.38 -13.38 26.66
N GLU A 5 23.71 -13.22 26.70
CA GLU A 5 24.42 -12.24 25.88
C GLU A 5 24.41 -12.63 24.40
N ASP A 6 24.58 -13.93 24.10
CA ASP A 6 24.50 -14.46 22.73
C ASP A 6 23.10 -14.27 22.14
N ALA A 7 22.05 -14.53 22.94
CA ALA A 7 20.67 -14.31 22.53
C ALA A 7 20.40 -12.83 22.22
N LYS A 8 20.84 -11.93 23.10
CA LYS A 8 20.68 -10.48 22.90
C LYS A 8 21.40 -9.98 21.65
N ARG A 9 22.62 -10.47 21.41
CA ARG A 9 23.40 -10.10 20.22
C ARG A 9 22.76 -10.61 18.94
N ARG A 10 22.20 -11.82 18.96
CA ARG A 10 21.44 -12.37 17.84
C ARG A 10 20.20 -11.53 17.54
N GLU A 11 19.44 -11.20 18.56
CA GLU A 11 18.22 -10.39 18.45
C GLU A 11 18.51 -8.99 17.90
N GLU A 12 19.62 -8.36 18.33
CA GLU A 12 20.09 -7.09 17.79
C GLU A 12 20.38 -7.20 16.28
N VAL A 13 21.16 -8.21 15.86
CA VAL A 13 21.50 -8.41 14.45
C VAL A 13 20.26 -8.67 13.60
N GLU A 14 19.33 -9.49 14.09
CA GLU A 14 18.07 -9.78 13.40
C GLU A 14 17.20 -8.53 13.26
N THR A 15 17.10 -7.72 14.32
CA THR A 15 16.37 -6.45 14.30
C THR A 15 16.98 -5.50 13.26
N ARG A 16 18.31 -5.40 13.20
CA ARG A 16 19.03 -4.56 12.23
C ARG A 16 18.82 -5.01 10.79
N ASN A 17 18.91 -6.31 10.53
CA ASN A 17 18.68 -6.87 9.19
C ASN A 17 17.24 -6.66 8.72
N THR A 18 16.28 -6.81 9.62
CA THR A 18 14.86 -6.55 9.34
C THR A 18 14.63 -5.09 9.01
N ALA A 19 15.21 -4.18 9.79
CA ALA A 19 15.11 -2.74 9.56
C ALA A 19 15.70 -2.31 8.22
N ASP A 20 16.87 -2.83 7.85
CA ASP A 20 17.52 -2.54 6.56
C ASP A 20 16.68 -3.03 5.38
N THR A 21 16.17 -4.26 5.48
CA THR A 21 15.30 -4.86 4.46
C THR A 21 14.00 -4.05 4.29
N LEU A 22 13.40 -3.62 5.41
CA LEU A 22 12.19 -2.81 5.40
C LEU A 22 12.44 -1.45 4.74
N ALA A 23 13.51 -0.75 5.12
CA ALA A 23 13.88 0.53 4.53
C ALA A 23 14.11 0.40 3.02
N TYR A 24 14.85 -0.61 2.57
CA TYR A 24 15.08 -0.87 1.15
C TYR A 24 13.76 -1.15 0.39
N THR A 25 12.88 -1.97 0.97
CA THR A 25 11.59 -2.30 0.35
C THR A 25 10.71 -1.04 0.22
N ALA A 26 10.64 -0.22 1.26
CA ALA A 26 9.91 1.04 1.23
C ALA A 26 10.45 2.00 0.16
N GLU A 27 11.76 2.21 0.11
CA GLU A 27 12.41 3.03 -0.93
C GLU A 27 12.08 2.51 -2.35
N LYS A 28 12.09 1.19 -2.53
CA LYS A 28 11.75 0.57 -3.81
C LYS A 28 10.28 0.83 -4.16
N THR A 29 9.35 0.62 -3.23
CA THR A 29 7.93 0.88 -3.44
C THR A 29 7.65 2.34 -3.80
N LEU A 30 8.29 3.30 -3.12
CA LEU A 30 8.15 4.72 -3.43
C LEU A 30 8.62 5.05 -4.84
N ARG A 31 9.71 4.42 -5.31
CA ARG A 31 10.20 4.60 -6.68
C ARG A 31 9.28 3.97 -7.72
N GLU A 32 8.81 2.75 -7.49
CA GLU A 32 7.99 2.00 -8.45
C GLU A 32 6.55 2.52 -8.55
N GLN A 33 6.02 3.10 -7.47
CA GLN A 33 4.64 3.56 -7.38
C GLN A 33 4.52 5.06 -7.19
N LYS A 34 5.58 5.82 -7.51
CA LYS A 34 5.65 7.28 -7.27
C LYS A 34 4.44 8.02 -7.79
N ASP A 35 3.97 7.68 -8.98
CA ASP A 35 2.85 8.35 -9.65
C ASP A 35 1.48 8.02 -9.03
N LYS A 36 1.41 6.95 -8.22
CA LYS A 36 0.18 6.49 -7.54
C LYS A 36 0.17 6.86 -6.06
N ILE A 37 1.25 7.42 -5.52
CA ILE A 37 1.36 7.75 -4.10
C ILE A 37 1.19 9.26 -3.95
N PRO A 38 0.25 9.75 -3.12
CA PRO A 38 0.12 11.17 -2.83
C PRO A 38 1.44 11.77 -2.33
N SER A 39 1.78 12.99 -2.78
CA SER A 39 3.06 13.64 -2.45
C SER A 39 3.34 13.71 -0.94
N ASP A 40 2.32 14.03 -0.15
CA ASP A 40 2.46 14.14 1.32
C ASP A 40 2.85 12.80 1.94
N LEU A 41 2.22 11.72 1.46
CA LEU A 41 2.50 10.37 1.93
C LEU A 41 3.86 9.86 1.43
N ASN A 42 4.27 10.25 0.23
CA ASN A 42 5.60 9.96 -0.29
C ASN A 42 6.68 10.58 0.62
N GLN A 43 6.54 11.87 0.94
CA GLN A 43 7.46 12.58 1.84
C GLN A 43 7.45 12.00 3.27
N GLU A 44 6.28 11.61 3.79
CA GLU A 44 6.16 10.94 5.09
C GLU A 44 7.02 9.66 5.11
N VAL A 45 6.87 8.79 4.12
CA VAL A 45 7.61 7.53 4.05
C VAL A 45 9.10 7.77 3.81
N GLU A 46 9.50 8.73 2.96
CA GLU A 46 10.92 9.08 2.77
C GLU A 46 11.56 9.52 4.09
N SER A 47 10.85 10.33 4.88
CA SER A 47 11.32 10.74 6.21
C SER A 47 11.43 9.56 7.17
N LYS A 48 10.49 8.61 7.15
CA LYS A 48 10.54 7.42 8.02
C LYS A 48 11.64 6.45 7.62
N VAL A 49 11.89 6.28 6.31
CA VAL A 49 13.05 5.55 5.79
C VAL A 49 14.34 6.17 6.32
N ALA A 50 14.49 7.50 6.21
CA ALA A 50 15.67 8.20 6.72
C ALA A 50 15.86 8.00 8.23
N ALA A 51 14.76 8.00 9.01
CA ALA A 51 14.80 7.71 10.44
C ALA A 51 15.29 6.29 10.74
N VAL A 52 14.81 5.27 10.00
CA VAL A 52 15.31 3.89 10.15
C VAL A 52 16.79 3.79 9.80
N ARG A 53 17.21 4.40 8.69
CA ARG A 53 18.62 4.44 8.26
C ARG A 53 19.51 5.12 9.31
N SER A 54 19.05 6.21 9.91
CA SER A 54 19.77 6.91 10.97
C SER A 54 19.84 6.09 12.26
N ALA A 55 18.73 5.46 12.68
CA ALA A 55 18.73 4.57 13.85
C ALA A 55 19.68 3.39 13.69
N LEU A 56 19.80 2.84 12.47
CA LEU A 56 20.76 1.79 12.12
C LEU A 56 22.23 2.23 12.26
N GLN A 57 22.55 3.53 12.27
CA GLN A 57 23.92 3.99 12.53
C GLN A 57 24.29 3.91 14.02
N GLY A 58 23.29 3.84 14.91
CA GLY A 58 23.48 3.66 16.33
C GLY A 58 23.44 2.19 16.78
N THR A 59 23.42 2.00 18.10
CA THR A 59 23.35 0.69 18.78
C THR A 59 22.08 0.54 19.63
N ASP A 60 21.11 1.44 19.50
CA ASP A 60 19.87 1.40 20.26
C ASP A 60 18.83 0.56 19.50
N THR A 61 18.71 -0.71 19.90
CA THR A 61 17.76 -1.66 19.31
C THR A 61 16.31 -1.22 19.48
N GLU A 62 15.97 -0.53 20.57
CA GLU A 62 14.62 -0.02 20.81
C GLU A 62 14.30 1.15 19.88
N ALA A 63 15.27 2.05 19.64
CA ALA A 63 15.12 3.10 18.65
C ALA A 63 14.91 2.54 17.23
N ILE A 64 15.65 1.48 16.87
CA ILE A 64 15.48 0.80 15.57
C ILE A 64 14.08 0.20 15.47
N ARG A 65 13.58 -0.47 16.52
CA ARG A 65 12.23 -1.04 16.53
C ARG A 65 11.14 0.00 16.37
N ARG A 66 11.23 1.12 17.09
CA ARG A 66 10.27 2.22 16.97
C ARG A 66 10.27 2.79 15.57
N ALA A 67 11.44 3.07 15.00
CA ALA A 67 11.54 3.57 13.63
C ALA A 67 10.96 2.58 12.60
N MET A 68 11.19 1.27 12.77
CA MET A 68 10.56 0.25 11.92
C MET A 68 9.04 0.23 12.04
N GLN A 69 8.49 0.35 13.25
CA GLN A 69 7.04 0.39 13.47
C GLN A 69 6.42 1.59 12.76
N GLU A 70 7.01 2.77 12.93
CA GLU A 70 6.54 4.00 12.27
C GLU A 70 6.63 3.89 10.74
N LEU A 71 7.70 3.28 10.20
CA LEU A 71 7.83 3.04 8.76
C LEU A 71 6.76 2.04 8.27
N ASN A 72 6.50 0.97 9.01
CA ASN A 72 5.45 0.00 8.67
C ASN A 72 4.07 0.65 8.62
N GLU A 73 3.73 1.50 9.60
CA GLU A 73 2.46 2.24 9.62
C GLU A 73 2.32 3.16 8.40
N ALA A 74 3.38 3.89 8.04
CA ALA A 74 3.38 4.73 6.85
C ALA A 74 3.24 3.89 5.55
N MET A 75 3.89 2.73 5.47
CA MET A 75 3.78 1.80 4.35
C MET A 75 2.38 1.18 4.22
N GLN A 76 1.67 0.94 5.32
CA GLN A 76 0.27 0.50 5.27
C GLN A 76 -0.63 1.56 4.64
N LYS A 77 -0.44 2.84 4.98
CA LYS A 77 -1.16 3.96 4.35
C LYS A 77 -0.88 4.02 2.84
N VAL A 78 0.37 3.77 2.42
CA VAL A 78 0.74 3.69 1.00
C VAL A 78 -0.03 2.57 0.30
N GLY A 79 -0.06 1.38 0.91
CA GLY A 79 -0.82 0.25 0.38
C GLY A 79 -2.29 0.60 0.16
N ALA A 80 -2.93 1.23 1.15
CA ALA A 80 -4.31 1.69 1.05
C ALA A 80 -4.52 2.74 -0.06
N ALA A 81 -3.64 3.74 -0.15
CA ALA A 81 -3.75 4.82 -1.14
C ALA A 81 -3.59 4.30 -2.59
N VAL A 82 -2.67 3.35 -2.81
CA VAL A 82 -2.45 2.72 -4.11
C VAL A 82 -3.65 1.85 -4.50
N TYR A 83 -4.19 1.06 -3.57
CA TYR A 83 -5.34 0.19 -3.84
C TYR A 83 -6.60 0.99 -4.20
N GLN A 84 -6.83 2.10 -3.51
CA GLN A 84 -7.96 3.01 -3.79
C GLN A 84 -7.87 3.67 -5.17
N GLN A 85 -6.67 3.76 -5.75
CA GLN A 85 -6.44 4.32 -7.08
C GLN A 85 -6.47 3.27 -8.20
N GLN A 86 -6.63 1.98 -7.86
CA GLN A 86 -6.86 0.98 -8.90
C GLN A 86 -8.28 1.16 -9.47
N PRO A 87 -8.43 1.30 -10.80
CA PRO A 87 -9.74 1.24 -11.42
C PRO A 87 -10.41 -0.07 -11.00
N PRO A 88 -11.74 -0.07 -10.72
CA PRO A 88 -12.46 -1.32 -10.54
C PRO A 88 -12.17 -2.23 -11.75
N PRO A 89 -11.94 -3.54 -11.54
CA PRO A 89 -11.74 -4.45 -12.65
C PRO A 89 -12.90 -4.27 -13.64
N PRO A 90 -12.62 -4.27 -14.96
CA PRO A 90 -13.70 -4.20 -15.93
C PRO A 90 -14.72 -5.29 -15.60
N PRO A 91 -16.03 -4.99 -15.67
CA PRO A 91 -17.05 -5.99 -15.39
C PRO A 91 -16.75 -7.25 -16.23
N PRO A 92 -16.86 -8.46 -15.64
CA PRO A 92 -16.64 -9.69 -16.38
C PRO A 92 -17.52 -9.66 -17.62
N GLY A 93 -16.89 -9.86 -18.78
CA GLY A 93 -17.42 -9.53 -20.10
C GLY A 93 -18.90 -9.85 -20.25
N GLY A 94 -19.71 -8.80 -20.42
CA GLY A 94 -20.92 -8.91 -21.21
C GLY A 94 -20.47 -9.15 -22.64
N GLU A 95 -20.63 -10.39 -23.11
CA GLU A 95 -20.63 -10.72 -24.53
C GLU A 95 -21.40 -9.66 -25.29
N ALA A 96 -20.68 -8.91 -26.14
CA ALA A 96 -21.31 -8.20 -27.23
C ALA A 96 -21.81 -9.26 -28.22
N PRO A 97 -23.12 -9.36 -28.52
CA PRO A 97 -23.52 -10.03 -29.73
C PRO A 97 -23.24 -9.06 -30.88
N GLY A 98 -22.11 -9.27 -31.55
CA GLY A 98 -21.93 -8.78 -32.91
C GLY A 98 -22.91 -9.51 -33.82
N GLY A 99 -23.90 -8.79 -34.33
CA GLY A 99 -24.82 -9.23 -35.37
C GLY A 99 -25.44 -8.02 -36.07
N GLU A 100 -24.97 -7.75 -37.28
CA GLU A 100 -25.43 -6.69 -38.19
C GLU A 100 -26.95 -6.71 -38.48
N ALA A 101 -27.56 -5.52 -38.49
CA ALA A 101 -28.42 -5.02 -39.59
C ALA A 101 -28.77 -3.53 -39.38
N PRO A 102 -28.82 -2.69 -40.45
CA PRO A 102 -29.07 -1.25 -40.35
C PRO A 102 -30.55 -0.89 -40.51
N GLY A 103 -31.00 0.16 -39.82
CA GLY A 103 -32.18 0.96 -40.20
C GLY A 103 -33.29 1.05 -39.17
N GLY A 104 -33.59 2.26 -38.71
CA GLY A 104 -34.83 2.60 -37.99
C GLY A 104 -34.66 3.72 -36.96
N GLU A 105 -35.22 4.89 -37.26
CA GLU A 105 -35.28 6.16 -36.49
C GLU A 105 -35.97 6.01 -35.09
N PRO A 106 -35.72 6.91 -34.10
CA PRO A 106 -36.15 6.76 -32.69
C PRO A 106 -37.59 7.30 -32.44
N PRO A 107 -38.20 7.12 -31.24
CA PRO A 107 -38.29 8.23 -30.27
C PRO A 107 -38.47 7.73 -28.77
N PRO A 108 -39.00 8.50 -27.78
CA PRO A 108 -38.20 8.99 -26.66
C PRO A 108 -38.73 8.64 -25.24
N GLY A 109 -37.90 8.85 -24.22
CA GLY A 109 -38.36 9.33 -22.92
C GLY A 109 -38.03 8.48 -21.69
N LYS A 110 -37.52 9.21 -20.67
CA LYS A 110 -37.72 9.00 -19.21
C LYS A 110 -37.04 7.76 -18.61
N GLU A 111 -36.48 7.75 -17.41
CA GLU A 111 -36.36 8.70 -16.31
C GLU A 111 -35.19 8.19 -15.44
N GLU A 112 -34.77 9.02 -14.50
CA GLU A 112 -33.73 8.79 -13.50
C GLU A 112 -33.91 7.48 -12.72
N GLU A 113 -32.80 6.84 -12.34
CA GLU A 113 -32.71 6.28 -10.97
C GLU A 113 -31.25 6.16 -10.54
N GLY A 114 -30.79 7.18 -9.83
CA GLY A 114 -29.70 7.02 -8.88
C GLY A 114 -30.26 6.31 -7.67
N THR A 115 -29.79 5.10 -7.39
CA THR A 115 -29.65 4.48 -6.06
C THR A 115 -28.96 3.14 -6.28
N VAL A 116 -27.68 3.03 -5.90
CA VAL A 116 -27.11 1.72 -5.57
C VAL A 116 -27.01 1.68 -4.06
N GLU A 117 -28.12 1.28 -3.46
CA GLU A 117 -28.21 0.74 -2.12
C GLU A 117 -27.63 -0.68 -2.21
N GLY A 118 -26.48 -0.90 -1.57
CA GLY A 118 -25.74 -2.15 -1.61
C GLY A 118 -25.29 -2.52 -0.21
N GLU A 119 -26.28 -2.94 0.57
CA GLU A 119 -26.28 -3.56 1.89
C GLU A 119 -24.99 -4.36 2.22
N PHE A 120 -24.40 -4.03 3.37
CA PHE A 120 -23.41 -4.85 4.07
C PHE A 120 -24.01 -6.22 4.38
N ARG A 121 -23.37 -7.29 3.88
CA ARG A 121 -23.62 -8.65 4.37
C ARG A 121 -22.43 -9.10 5.20
N GLU A 122 -22.57 -8.99 6.52
CA GLU A 122 -21.80 -9.80 7.47
C GLU A 122 -22.08 -11.29 7.23
N VAL A 123 -21.05 -12.08 7.50
CA VAL A 123 -21.00 -13.54 7.36
C VAL A 123 -22.04 -14.28 8.20
#